data_AF-A0AAN8GKR0-F1
#
_entry.id   AF-A0AAN8GKR0-F1
#
_cell.length_a   1.000
_cell.length_b   1.000
_cell.length_c   1.000
_cell.angle_alpha   90.00
_cell.angle_beta   90.00
_cell.angle_gamma   90.00
#
_symmetry.space_group_name_H-M   'P 1'
#
loop_
_entity.id
_entity.type
_entity.pdbx_description
1 polymer ?
#
loop_
_entity_poly.entity_id
_entity_poly.type
_entity_poly.pdbx_seq_one_letter_code
_entity_poly.pdbx_strand_id
1 'polypeptide(L)'
;MTHLSLKTVLLLALASAKRVSDIHALSVHPSCTQFSAGQTRVLLKPNPAFVPKVVGSCTPIDIVAFPPPLCSSEEQRPNLLCPDCALRTYMDRSKEFRCNDQLFVSWANPQKGKPVTRQRLSHWTVEAIALAYTSQGLQAPTGLRAYSTHGLATSWALFKGVSIQDICAAASWSSSLTFVRFYRLDVSAPSVARAVLGPVLRQGSTC
;
A
#
# COMPACT_ATOMS: atom_id res chain seq x y z
N MET A 1 -9.78 3.86 15.68
CA MET A 1 -9.47 2.85 14.64
C MET A 1 -9.35 3.44 13.24
N THR A 2 -10.23 4.36 12.82
CA THR A 2 -10.26 4.94 11.46
C THR A 2 -8.88 5.30 10.88
N HIS A 3 -8.17 6.29 11.44
CA HIS A 3 -6.86 6.72 10.90
C HIS A 3 -5.81 5.61 10.86
N LEU A 4 -5.78 4.74 11.88
CA LEU A 4 -4.84 3.62 11.93
C LEU A 4 -5.11 2.63 10.80
N SER A 5 -6.37 2.31 10.53
CA SER A 5 -6.74 1.41 9.43
C SER A 5 -6.40 2.00 8.06
N LEU A 6 -6.74 3.27 7.84
CA LEU A 6 -6.45 3.99 6.59
C LEU A 6 -4.93 4.07 6.34
N LYS A 7 -4.18 4.40 7.39
CA LYS A 7 -2.71 4.43 7.35
C LYS A 7 -2.13 3.04 7.05
N THR A 8 -2.61 2.01 7.74
CA THR A 8 -2.09 0.64 7.57
C THR A 8 -2.36 0.11 6.17
N VAL A 9 -3.58 0.30 5.63
CA VAL A 9 -3.88 -0.14 4.25
C VAL A 9 -3.05 0.61 3.21
N LEU A 10 -2.86 1.92 3.38
CA LEU A 10 -2.06 2.72 2.46
C LEU A 10 -0.59 2.31 2.49
N LEU A 11 0.00 2.18 3.67
CA LEU A 11 1.40 1.79 3.81
C LEU A 11 1.65 0.38 3.30
N LEU A 12 0.75 -0.58 3.58
CA LEU A 12 0.85 -1.92 2.99
C LEU A 12 0.75 -1.88 1.46
N ALA A 13 -0.21 -1.14 0.91
CA ALA A 13 -0.39 -1.05 -0.54
C ALA A 13 0.84 -0.44 -1.25
N LEU A 14 1.45 0.60 -0.65
CA LEU A 14 2.64 1.23 -1.18
C LEU A 14 3.89 0.34 -1.03
N ALA A 15 4.09 -0.28 0.13
CA ALA A 15 5.27 -1.09 0.42
C ALA A 15 5.27 -2.43 -0.36
N SER A 16 4.10 -3.03 -0.59
CA SER A 16 4.00 -4.32 -1.27
C SER A 16 3.74 -4.21 -2.77
N ALA A 17 3.29 -3.04 -3.25
CA ALA A 17 2.77 -2.85 -4.61
C ALA A 17 1.70 -3.88 -5.01
N LYS A 18 0.92 -4.41 -4.05
CA LYS A 18 -0.10 -5.44 -4.31
C LYS A 18 -1.46 -4.83 -4.65
N ARG A 19 -2.31 -5.60 -5.33
CA ARG A 19 -3.70 -5.17 -5.60
C ARG A 19 -4.52 -5.24 -4.33
N VAL A 20 -5.62 -4.48 -4.30
CA VAL A 20 -6.59 -4.52 -3.19
C VAL A 20 -7.10 -5.93 -2.93
N SER A 21 -7.27 -6.77 -3.96
CA SER A 21 -7.69 -8.17 -3.80
C SER A 21 -6.69 -8.99 -2.99
N ASP A 22 -5.40 -8.76 -3.21
CA ASP A 22 -4.33 -9.55 -2.59
C ASP A 22 -4.13 -9.07 -1.14
N ILE A 23 -4.23 -7.76 -0.91
CA ILE A 23 -4.22 -7.18 0.45
C ILE A 23 -5.45 -7.63 1.25
N HIS A 24 -6.62 -7.70 0.61
CA HIS A 24 -7.85 -8.21 1.23
C HIS A 24 -7.75 -9.68 1.63
N ALA A 25 -6.98 -10.47 0.90
CA ALA A 25 -6.75 -11.88 1.17
C ALA A 25 -5.81 -12.15 2.35
N LEU A 26 -5.15 -11.14 2.91
CA LEU A 26 -4.23 -11.30 4.04
C LEU A 26 -4.98 -11.71 5.32
N SER A 27 -4.28 -12.46 6.17
CA SER A 27 -4.81 -13.03 7.40
C SER A 27 -3.82 -12.87 8.57
N VAL A 28 -4.33 -12.58 9.77
CA VAL A 28 -3.52 -12.54 11.01
C VAL A 28 -3.17 -13.93 11.55
N HIS A 29 -3.74 -14.99 10.98
CA HIS A 29 -3.48 -16.35 11.43
C HIS A 29 -1.96 -16.62 11.45
N PRO A 30 -1.40 -17.33 12.43
CA PRO A 30 0.06 -17.52 12.55
C PRO A 30 0.73 -18.21 11.35
N SER A 31 -0.03 -18.98 10.56
CA SER A 31 0.46 -19.56 9.29
C SER A 31 0.58 -18.53 8.16
N CYS A 32 -0.14 -17.41 8.27
CA CYS A 32 -0.25 -16.36 7.27
C CYS A 32 0.58 -15.12 7.63
N THR A 33 0.64 -14.72 8.90
CA THR A 33 1.43 -13.57 9.35
C THR A 33 2.51 -14.02 10.32
N GLN A 34 3.79 -13.78 9.95
CA GLN A 34 4.95 -14.18 10.74
C GLN A 34 5.88 -12.99 10.92
N PHE A 35 6.15 -12.65 12.18
CA PHE A 35 7.11 -11.62 12.54
C PHE A 35 8.47 -12.27 12.84
N SER A 36 9.54 -11.73 12.26
CA SER A 36 10.90 -12.22 12.55
C SER A 36 11.30 -11.94 13.99
N ALA A 37 12.16 -12.80 14.54
CA ALA A 37 12.88 -12.53 15.78
C ALA A 37 13.62 -11.19 15.65
N GLY A 38 13.42 -10.28 16.62
CA GLY A 38 13.96 -8.92 16.60
C GLY A 38 13.07 -7.85 15.96
N GLN A 39 11.84 -8.18 15.54
CA GLN A 39 10.85 -7.22 14.98
C GLN A 39 11.33 -6.45 13.73
N THR A 40 12.27 -7.02 13.00
CA THR A 40 12.92 -6.37 11.85
C THR A 40 12.19 -6.61 10.53
N ARG A 41 11.29 -7.59 10.49
CA ARG A 41 10.63 -8.07 9.28
C ARG A 41 9.28 -8.70 9.59
N VAL A 42 8.34 -8.56 8.67
CA VAL A 42 7.08 -9.29 8.65
C VAL A 42 6.85 -9.96 7.30
N LEU A 43 6.53 -11.25 7.35
CA LEU A 43 6.12 -12.04 6.20
C LEU A 43 4.60 -12.22 6.25
N LEU A 44 3.92 -11.78 5.18
CA LEU A 44 2.47 -11.86 5.03
C LEU A 44 2.12 -12.74 3.84
N LYS A 45 1.40 -13.82 4.11
CA LYS A 45 0.87 -14.73 3.11
C LYS A 45 -0.65 -14.56 3.02
N PRO A 46 -1.22 -14.55 1.81
CA PRO A 46 -2.66 -14.62 1.65
C PRO A 46 -3.23 -15.91 2.26
N ASN A 47 -4.49 -15.86 2.68
CA ASN A 47 -5.23 -17.02 3.13
C ASN A 47 -5.17 -18.11 2.04
N PRO A 48 -4.80 -19.37 2.34
CA PRO A 48 -4.74 -20.46 1.36
C PRO A 48 -6.03 -20.69 0.56
N ALA A 49 -7.19 -20.32 1.11
CA ALA A 49 -8.47 -20.39 0.40
C ALA A 49 -8.66 -19.30 -0.67
N PHE A 50 -7.76 -18.31 -0.74
CA PHE A 50 -7.81 -17.25 -1.74
C PHE A 50 -7.36 -17.75 -3.11
N VAL A 51 -8.22 -17.58 -4.11
CA VAL A 51 -7.90 -17.86 -5.51
C VAL A 51 -7.54 -16.54 -6.20
N PRO A 52 -6.26 -16.31 -6.55
CA PRO A 52 -5.85 -15.10 -7.24
C PRO A 52 -6.43 -15.07 -8.66
N LYS A 53 -6.62 -13.87 -9.20
CA LYS A 53 -7.07 -13.69 -10.60
C LYS A 53 -6.11 -14.31 -11.62
N VAL A 54 -4.82 -14.37 -11.28
CA VAL A 54 -3.78 -15.00 -12.09
C VAL A 54 -3.21 -16.15 -11.26
N VAL A 55 -3.38 -17.38 -11.74
CA VAL A 55 -2.88 -18.58 -11.06
C VAL A 55 -1.35 -18.49 -10.94
N GLY A 56 -0.82 -18.81 -9.75
CA GLY A 56 0.63 -18.75 -9.48
C GLY A 56 1.19 -17.36 -9.14
N SER A 57 0.37 -16.30 -9.17
CA SER A 57 0.83 -14.93 -8.87
C SER A 57 0.81 -14.56 -7.38
N CYS A 58 0.48 -15.51 -6.50
CA CYS A 58 0.26 -15.28 -5.08
C CYS A 58 1.59 -15.38 -4.31
N THR A 59 2.47 -14.40 -4.50
CA THR A 59 3.73 -14.33 -3.75
C THR A 59 3.50 -13.73 -2.36
N PRO A 60 4.17 -14.26 -1.31
CA PRO A 60 4.19 -13.64 0.00
C PRO A 60 4.66 -12.19 -0.09
N ILE A 61 4.05 -11.32 0.70
CA ILE A 61 4.53 -9.96 0.89
C ILE A 61 5.57 -10.01 2.00
N ASP A 62 6.71 -9.41 1.70
CA ASP A 62 7.82 -9.35 2.63
C ASP A 62 8.17 -7.89 2.91
N ILE A 63 7.98 -7.48 4.17
CA ILE A 63 8.15 -6.09 4.59
C ILE A 63 9.25 -6.05 5.63
N VAL A 64 10.30 -5.29 5.31
CA VAL A 64 11.37 -4.95 6.25
C VAL A 64 10.95 -3.71 7.04
N ALA A 65 11.27 -3.69 8.34
CA ALA A 65 11.04 -2.52 9.19
C ALA A 65 11.78 -1.29 8.63
N PHE A 66 11.11 -0.13 8.69
CA PHE A 66 11.63 1.12 8.14
C PHE A 66 11.63 2.21 9.23
N PRO A 67 12.77 2.81 9.59
CA PRO A 67 14.10 2.59 9.04
C PRO A 67 14.66 1.24 9.54
N PRO A 68 15.65 0.66 8.83
CA PRO A 68 16.31 -0.53 9.32
C PRO A 68 16.90 -0.30 10.73
N PRO A 69 16.98 -1.33 11.59
CA PRO A 69 17.43 -1.22 12.98
C PRO A 69 18.84 -0.61 13.16
N LEU A 70 19.63 -0.58 12.08
CA LEU A 70 20.99 -0.04 12.05
C LEU A 70 21.04 1.49 11.95
N CYS A 71 19.91 2.19 11.79
CA CYS A 71 19.89 3.66 11.83
C CYS A 71 20.11 4.16 13.26
N SER A 72 21.38 4.42 13.60
CA SER A 72 21.86 5.01 14.84
C SER A 72 21.56 6.52 14.94
N SER A 73 20.28 6.91 14.91
CA SER A 73 19.90 8.29 15.24
C SER A 73 19.08 8.28 16.53
N GLU A 74 19.53 9.07 17.51
CA GLU A 74 19.04 9.23 18.88
C GLU A 74 17.60 9.77 19.02
N GLU A 75 16.69 9.38 18.14
CA GLU A 75 15.28 9.64 18.33
C GLU A 75 14.53 8.33 18.06
N GLN A 76 14.26 7.57 19.11
CA GLN A 76 13.27 6.48 19.12
C GLN A 76 11.84 7.04 18.92
N ARG A 77 11.65 7.97 17.99
CA ARG A 77 10.31 8.31 17.50
C ARG A 77 9.88 7.15 16.62
N PRO A 78 8.71 6.52 16.87
CA PRO A 78 8.20 5.51 15.97
C PRO A 78 8.08 6.13 14.59
N ASN A 79 8.84 5.62 13.62
CA ASN A 79 8.77 6.14 12.26
C ASN A 79 7.34 5.98 11.78
N LEU A 80 6.68 7.13 11.62
CA LEU A 80 5.26 7.18 11.29
C LEU A 80 4.99 6.56 9.92
N LEU A 81 6.00 6.35 9.08
CA LEU A 81 5.86 5.73 7.77
C LEU A 81 6.24 4.24 7.75
N CYS A 82 6.60 3.65 8.89
CA CYS A 82 6.94 2.23 8.96
C CYS A 82 5.70 1.33 8.75
N PRO A 83 5.65 0.51 7.67
CA PRO A 83 4.52 -0.37 7.44
C PRO A 83 4.43 -1.49 8.49
N ASP A 84 5.56 -2.01 8.96
CA ASP A 84 5.61 -3.02 10.04
C ASP A 84 5.04 -2.47 11.36
N CYS A 85 5.46 -1.27 11.79
CA CYS A 85 4.92 -0.67 13.02
C CYS A 85 3.42 -0.38 12.92
N ALA A 86 2.97 0.14 11.78
CA ALA A 86 1.54 0.39 11.53
C ALA A 86 0.73 -0.90 11.59
N LEU A 87 1.23 -1.96 10.95
CA LEU A 87 0.61 -3.29 10.95
C LEU A 87 0.53 -3.89 12.35
N ARG A 88 1.61 -3.88 13.12
CA ARG A 88 1.62 -4.38 14.51
C ARG A 88 0.61 -3.65 15.37
N THR A 89 0.63 -2.31 15.31
CA THR A 89 -0.30 -1.47 16.07
C THR A 89 -1.75 -1.75 15.68
N TYR A 90 -2.02 -1.96 14.39
CA TYR A 90 -3.35 -2.32 13.90
C TYR A 90 -3.80 -3.71 14.38
N MET A 91 -2.93 -4.72 14.29
CA MET A 91 -3.21 -6.08 14.74
C MET A 91 -3.47 -6.13 16.24
N ASP A 92 -2.66 -5.44 17.04
CA ASP A 92 -2.80 -5.33 18.48
C ASP A 92 -4.15 -4.70 18.86
N ARG A 93 -4.45 -3.50 18.33
CA ARG A 93 -5.72 -2.82 18.65
C ARG A 93 -6.97 -3.51 18.11
N SER A 94 -6.85 -4.27 17.02
CA SER A 94 -7.98 -5.02 16.46
C SER A 94 -8.18 -6.38 17.14
N LYS A 95 -7.20 -6.88 17.89
CA LYS A 95 -7.26 -8.18 18.57
C LYS A 95 -8.46 -8.31 19.50
N GLU A 96 -8.77 -7.24 20.24
CA GLU A 96 -9.82 -7.24 21.27
C GLU A 96 -11.24 -7.44 20.71
N PHE A 97 -11.46 -7.09 19.44
CA PHE A 97 -12.81 -7.09 18.87
C PHE A 97 -12.94 -7.82 17.54
N ARG A 98 -11.85 -8.33 16.94
CA ARG A 98 -11.94 -9.13 15.71
C ARG A 98 -12.72 -10.42 15.97
N CYS A 99 -13.54 -10.82 15.00
CA CYS A 99 -14.30 -12.06 15.04
C CYS A 99 -13.80 -13.08 14.00
N ASN A 100 -12.73 -12.75 13.26
CA ASN A 100 -12.20 -13.55 12.17
C ASN A 100 -10.69 -13.25 11.98
N ASP A 101 -10.00 -14.17 11.31
CA ASP A 101 -8.58 -14.07 11.00
C ASP A 101 -8.26 -13.16 9.82
N GLN A 102 -9.23 -12.71 9.01
CA GLN A 102 -8.96 -11.70 7.98
C GLN A 102 -8.23 -10.50 8.59
N LEU A 103 -7.18 -10.02 7.91
CA LEU A 103 -6.32 -8.97 8.42
C LEU A 103 -7.14 -7.73 8.79
N PHE A 104 -7.86 -7.19 7.79
CA PHE A 104 -8.66 -5.99 7.95
C PHE A 104 -10.10 -6.30 8.38
N VAL A 105 -10.50 -5.74 9.50
CA VAL A 105 -11.84 -5.86 10.09
C VAL A 105 -12.50 -4.49 10.26
N SER A 106 -13.82 -4.46 10.17
CA SER A 106 -14.60 -3.26 10.43
C SER A 106 -14.52 -2.88 11.91
N TRP A 107 -14.39 -1.59 12.19
CA TRP A 107 -14.45 -1.05 13.56
C TRP A 107 -15.80 -0.42 13.89
N ALA A 108 -16.67 -0.22 12.89
CA ALA A 108 -17.94 0.48 13.04
C ALA A 108 -19.08 -0.51 13.31
N ASN A 109 -19.96 -0.15 14.23
CA ASN A 109 -21.20 -0.88 14.47
C ASN A 109 -22.16 -0.75 13.27
N PRO A 110 -22.98 -1.77 12.97
CA PRO A 110 -23.13 -3.06 13.67
C PRO A 110 -22.14 -4.15 13.21
N GLN A 111 -21.23 -3.84 12.29
CA GLN A 111 -20.32 -4.82 11.68
C GLN A 111 -18.97 -4.92 12.40
N LYS A 112 -18.84 -4.38 13.61
CA LYS A 112 -17.57 -4.34 14.36
C LYS A 112 -17.00 -5.75 14.49
N GLY A 113 -15.72 -5.90 14.17
CA GLY A 113 -15.00 -7.18 14.23
C GLY A 113 -15.11 -8.06 13.00
N LYS A 114 -16.05 -7.79 12.10
CA LYS A 114 -16.25 -8.60 10.90
C LYS A 114 -15.26 -8.23 9.78
N PRO A 115 -14.90 -9.20 8.90
CA PRO A 115 -14.14 -8.97 7.69
C PRO A 115 -14.67 -7.79 6.86
N VAL A 116 -13.78 -6.92 6.40
CA VAL A 116 -14.20 -5.86 5.45
C VAL A 116 -14.41 -6.42 4.06
N THR A 117 -15.26 -5.80 3.26
CA THR A 117 -15.38 -6.18 1.84
C THR A 117 -14.22 -5.61 1.02
N ARG A 118 -13.91 -6.24 -0.13
CA ARG A 118 -12.93 -5.71 -1.11
C ARG A 118 -13.26 -4.29 -1.52
N GLN A 119 -14.54 -3.99 -1.73
CA GLN A 119 -15.01 -2.65 -2.07
C GLN A 119 -14.72 -1.65 -0.94
N ARG A 120 -15.00 -2.00 0.31
CA ARG A 120 -14.71 -1.13 1.46
C ARG A 120 -13.20 -0.87 1.59
N LEU A 121 -12.37 -1.90 1.41
CA LEU A 121 -10.91 -1.74 1.45
C LEU A 121 -10.39 -0.84 0.31
N SER A 122 -10.99 -0.93 -0.88
CA SER A 122 -10.74 -0.01 -1.99
C SER A 122 -11.08 1.45 -1.60
N HIS A 123 -12.25 1.68 -1.00
CA HIS A 123 -12.62 3.01 -0.51
C HIS A 123 -11.65 3.53 0.56
N TRP A 124 -11.25 2.70 1.52
CA TRP A 124 -10.25 3.08 2.52
C TRP A 124 -8.92 3.48 1.89
N THR A 125 -8.49 2.78 0.84
CA THR A 125 -7.26 3.13 0.13
C THR A 125 -7.38 4.51 -0.52
N VAL A 126 -8.50 4.79 -1.21
CA VAL A 126 -8.75 6.12 -1.82
C VAL A 126 -8.83 7.22 -0.77
N GLU A 127 -9.56 6.98 0.31
CA GLU A 127 -9.71 7.91 1.44
C GLU A 127 -8.36 8.21 2.09
N ALA A 128 -7.52 7.19 2.29
CA ALA A 128 -6.18 7.36 2.83
C ALA A 128 -5.29 8.22 1.92
N ILE A 129 -5.35 8.04 0.60
CA ILE A 129 -4.63 8.89 -0.36
C ILE A 129 -5.13 10.33 -0.26
N ALA A 130 -6.45 10.54 -0.30
CA ALA A 130 -7.04 11.87 -0.23
C ALA A 130 -6.64 12.59 1.07
N LEU A 131 -6.69 11.90 2.21
CA LEU A 131 -6.23 12.42 3.50
C LEU A 131 -4.74 12.76 3.50
N ALA A 132 -3.90 11.98 2.83
CA ALA A 132 -2.47 12.29 2.71
C ALA A 132 -2.25 13.61 1.96
N TYR A 133 -2.96 13.85 0.85
CA TYR A 133 -2.90 15.13 0.13
C TYR A 133 -3.41 16.30 0.99
N THR A 134 -4.59 16.17 1.59
CA THR A 134 -5.18 17.26 2.36
C THR A 134 -4.38 17.59 3.63
N SER A 135 -3.72 16.59 4.23
CA SER A 135 -2.80 16.81 5.36
C SER A 135 -1.59 17.67 5.01
N GLN A 136 -1.24 17.76 3.72
CA GLN A 136 -0.17 18.62 3.19
C GLN A 136 -0.72 19.94 2.61
N GLY A 137 -2.00 20.24 2.82
CA GLY A 137 -2.66 21.41 2.22
C GLY A 137 -2.85 21.31 0.70
N LEU A 138 -2.69 20.12 0.13
CA LEU A 138 -2.85 19.88 -1.31
C LEU A 138 -4.25 19.36 -1.64
N GLN A 139 -4.76 19.71 -2.81
CA GLN A 139 -5.97 19.11 -3.36
C GLN A 139 -5.67 17.70 -3.88
N ALA A 140 -6.51 16.74 -3.49
CA ALA A 140 -6.41 15.38 -4.00
C ALA A 140 -6.76 15.35 -5.50
N PRO A 141 -6.04 14.58 -6.33
CA PRO A 141 -6.36 14.44 -7.74
C PRO A 141 -7.81 13.99 -7.99
N THR A 142 -8.43 14.46 -9.07
CA THR A 142 -9.74 13.95 -9.48
C THR A 142 -9.63 12.51 -9.98
N GLY A 143 -10.64 11.69 -9.71
CA GLY A 143 -10.69 10.31 -10.19
C GLY A 143 -9.73 9.33 -9.50
N LEU A 144 -9.31 9.59 -8.25
CA LEU A 144 -8.53 8.65 -7.46
C LEU A 144 -9.17 7.25 -7.43
N ARG A 145 -8.36 6.23 -7.71
CA ARG A 145 -8.74 4.83 -7.59
C ARG A 145 -7.78 4.16 -6.63
N ALA A 146 -8.23 3.11 -5.93
CA ALA A 146 -7.34 2.34 -5.06
C ALA A 146 -6.16 1.76 -5.83
N TYR A 147 -6.32 1.51 -7.12
CA TYR A 147 -5.27 1.01 -7.98
C TYR A 147 -4.18 2.05 -8.34
N SER A 148 -4.43 3.34 -8.10
CA SER A 148 -3.42 4.39 -8.30
C SER A 148 -2.18 4.18 -7.43
N THR A 149 -2.32 3.56 -6.25
CA THR A 149 -1.18 3.21 -5.38
C THR A 149 -0.22 2.23 -6.07
N HIS A 150 -0.76 1.32 -6.89
CA HIS A 150 0.01 0.29 -7.58
C HIS A 150 0.92 0.90 -8.66
N GLY A 151 0.37 1.81 -9.48
CA GLY A 151 1.16 2.54 -10.48
C GLY A 151 2.20 3.46 -9.85
N LEU A 152 1.81 4.20 -8.82
CA LEU A 152 2.73 5.10 -8.10
C LEU A 152 3.88 4.34 -7.42
N ALA A 153 3.58 3.31 -6.63
CA ALA A 153 4.60 2.54 -5.90
C ALA A 153 5.61 1.91 -6.86
N THR A 154 5.13 1.26 -7.92
CA THR A 154 6.00 0.61 -8.91
C THR A 154 6.82 1.60 -9.73
N SER A 155 6.26 2.77 -10.08
CA SER A 155 6.99 3.82 -10.80
C SER A 155 8.08 4.45 -9.94
N TRP A 156 7.79 4.72 -8.66
CA TRP A 156 8.79 5.20 -7.70
C TRP A 156 9.87 4.15 -7.44
N ALA A 157 9.52 2.87 -7.30
CA ALA A 157 10.49 1.79 -7.14
C ALA A 157 11.45 1.72 -8.34
N LEU A 158 10.92 1.79 -9.57
CA LEU A 158 11.74 1.82 -10.78
C LEU A 158 12.67 3.03 -10.79
N PHE A 159 12.13 4.22 -10.48
CA PHE A 159 12.92 5.46 -10.44
C PHE A 159 14.03 5.41 -9.37
N LYS A 160 13.82 4.66 -8.28
CA LYS A 160 14.81 4.43 -7.23
C LYS A 160 15.73 3.23 -7.50
N GLY A 161 15.67 2.63 -8.69
CA GLY A 161 16.63 1.61 -9.14
C GLY A 161 16.24 0.17 -8.84
N VAL A 162 15.02 -0.10 -8.37
CA VAL A 162 14.53 -1.48 -8.23
C VAL A 162 14.34 -2.09 -9.63
N SER A 163 14.80 -3.32 -9.82
CA SER A 163 14.73 -3.98 -11.13
C SER A 163 13.27 -4.18 -11.58
N ILE A 164 13.03 -4.13 -12.89
CA ILE A 164 11.69 -4.41 -13.44
C ILE A 164 11.22 -5.82 -13.07
N GLN A 165 12.14 -6.78 -12.97
CA GLN A 165 11.82 -8.16 -12.59
C GLN A 165 11.27 -8.22 -11.16
N ASP A 166 11.94 -7.58 -10.21
CA ASP A 166 11.50 -7.53 -8.81
C ASP A 166 10.18 -6.77 -8.67
N ILE A 167 10.02 -5.67 -9.41
CA ILE A 167 8.76 -4.92 -9.47
C ILE A 167 7.63 -5.81 -9.98
N CYS A 168 7.84 -6.55 -11.08
CA CYS A 168 6.83 -7.45 -11.63
C CYS A 168 6.51 -8.60 -10.67
N ALA A 169 7.52 -9.14 -9.97
CA ALA A 169 7.33 -10.19 -8.98
C ALA A 169 6.51 -9.70 -7.77
N ALA A 170 6.80 -8.50 -7.25
CA ALA A 170 6.05 -7.87 -6.16
C ALA A 170 4.60 -7.55 -6.59
N ALA A 171 4.46 -6.89 -7.74
CA ALA A 171 3.20 -6.46 -8.33
C ALA A 171 2.37 -7.61 -8.95
N SER A 172 2.90 -8.84 -8.92
CA SER A 172 2.24 -10.04 -9.44
C SER A 172 1.87 -9.92 -10.93
N TRP A 173 2.76 -9.31 -11.72
CA TRP A 173 2.65 -9.21 -13.17
C TRP A 173 3.46 -10.30 -13.87
N SER A 174 2.83 -10.97 -14.83
CA SER A 174 3.47 -11.99 -15.66
C SER A 174 4.42 -11.41 -16.72
N SER A 175 4.37 -10.10 -16.98
CA SER A 175 5.19 -9.46 -18.01
C SER A 175 5.55 -8.03 -17.65
N SER A 176 6.81 -7.65 -17.92
CA SER A 176 7.29 -6.27 -17.87
C SER A 176 6.52 -5.33 -18.80
N LEU A 177 5.99 -5.86 -19.91
CA LEU A 177 5.21 -5.07 -20.85
C LEU A 177 3.91 -4.55 -20.21
N THR A 178 3.31 -5.32 -19.29
CA THR A 178 2.14 -4.88 -18.53
C THR A 178 2.47 -3.67 -17.68
N PHE A 179 3.62 -3.66 -17.01
CA PHE A 179 4.10 -2.50 -16.26
C PHE A 179 4.30 -1.28 -17.17
N VAL A 180 5.11 -1.44 -18.21
CA VAL A 180 5.52 -0.32 -19.08
C VAL A 180 4.33 0.32 -19.78
N ARG A 181 3.35 -0.47 -20.23
CA ARG A 181 2.20 0.06 -20.99
C ARG A 181 1.12 0.69 -20.13
N PHE A 182 0.84 0.12 -18.95
CA PHE A 182 -0.37 0.47 -18.20
C PHE A 182 -0.09 1.15 -16.86
N TYR A 183 1.14 1.08 -16.34
CA TYR A 183 1.44 1.46 -14.95
C TYR A 183 2.64 2.37 -14.76
N ARG A 184 3.56 2.43 -15.73
CA ARG A 184 4.71 3.32 -15.66
C ARG A 184 4.25 4.77 -15.77
N LEU A 185 4.24 5.45 -14.63
CA LEU A 185 4.04 6.88 -14.51
C LEU A 185 5.38 7.61 -14.64
N ASP A 186 5.35 8.81 -15.17
CA ASP A 186 6.49 9.72 -15.09
C ASP A 186 6.54 10.33 -13.69
N VAL A 187 7.56 9.96 -12.92
CA VAL A 187 7.83 10.46 -11.57
C VAL A 187 9.08 11.33 -11.51
N SER A 188 9.64 11.69 -12.69
CA SER A 188 10.79 12.59 -12.76
C SER A 188 10.39 14.02 -12.38
N ALA A 189 11.33 14.76 -11.79
CA ALA A 189 11.12 16.18 -11.59
C ALA A 189 10.98 16.89 -12.94
N PRO A 190 10.14 17.94 -13.06
CA PRO A 190 10.06 18.70 -14.29
C PRO A 190 11.44 19.27 -14.65
N SER A 191 11.92 18.96 -15.85
CA SER A 191 13.19 19.50 -16.34
C SER A 191 13.04 20.99 -16.67
N VAL A 192 14.12 21.76 -16.57
CA VAL A 192 14.13 23.18 -16.99
C VAL A 192 13.64 23.31 -18.42
N ALA A 193 14.11 22.43 -19.32
CA ALA A 193 13.66 22.40 -20.71
C ALA A 193 12.14 22.17 -20.83
N ARG A 194 11.55 21.28 -20.02
CA ARG A 194 10.10 21.04 -20.03
C ARG A 194 9.32 22.19 -19.39
N ALA A 195 9.86 22.87 -18.39
CA ALA A 195 9.24 24.05 -17.80
C ALA A 195 9.23 25.25 -18.77
N VAL A 196 10.28 25.39 -19.59
CA VAL A 196 10.45 26.50 -20.54
C VAL A 196 9.78 26.21 -21.90
N LEU A 197 9.90 24.98 -22.40
CA LEU A 197 9.46 24.60 -23.76
C LEU A 197 8.21 23.70 -23.77
N GLY A 198 7.73 23.29 -22.60
CA GLY A 198 6.55 22.45 -22.49
C GLY A 198 5.30 23.20 -22.95
N PRO A 199 4.32 22.51 -23.56
CA PRO A 199 3.05 23.14 -23.90
C PRO A 199 2.40 23.72 -22.64
N VAL A 200 1.99 24.99 -22.70
CA VAL A 200 1.19 25.61 -21.64
C VAL A 200 -0.10 24.81 -21.53
N LEU A 201 -0.22 23.98 -20.49
CA LEU A 201 -1.48 23.34 -20.16
C LEU A 201 -2.44 24.46 -19.77
N ARG A 202 -3.33 24.84 -20.68
CA ARG A 202 -4.47 25.69 -20.36
C ARG A 202 -5.25 24.99 -19.25
N GLN A 203 -5.17 25.49 -18.03
CA GLN A 203 -6.15 25.17 -17.01
C GLN A 203 -7.50 25.61 -17.59
N GLY A 204 -8.37 24.65 -17.88
CA GLY A 204 -9.67 24.93 -18.47
C GLY A 204 -10.49 25.79 -17.53
N SER A 205 -10.65 27.06 -17.87
CA SER A 205 -11.78 27.87 -17.44
C SER A 205 -13.04 27.23 -18.02
N THR A 206 -13.88 26.64 -17.18
CA THR A 206 -15.25 26.28 -17.55
C THR A 206 -16.13 27.51 -17.36
N CYS A 207 -16.83 27.90 -18.44
CA CYS A 207 -18.07 28.66 -18.37
C CYS A 207 -19.11 27.93 -17.51
#